data_AF-A0A6N3AZJ3-F1
#
_entry.id   AF-A0A6N3AZJ3-F1
#
_cell.length_a   1.000
_cell.length_b   1.000
_cell.length_c   1.000
_cell.angle_alpha   90.00
_cell.angle_beta   90.00
_cell.angle_gamma   90.00
#
_symmetry.space_group_name_H-M   'P 1'
#
loop_
_entity.id
_entity.type
_entity.pdbx_description
1 polymer ?
#
loop_
_entity_poly.entity_id
_entity_poly.type
_entity_poly.pdbx_seq_one_letter_code
_entity_poly.pdbx_strand_id
1 'polypeptide(L)' 'MANSSIEKCNSGEAPGGNVEASCEQTLGAIVMELMQAGQAVTLAHITLRIAVYIEEASDLQQKAHYADVLRLIMSKRAR' A
#
# COMPACT_ATOMS: atom_id res chain seq x y z
N MET A 1 33.55 24.71 -24.32
CA MET A 1 33.55 23.29 -23.89
C MET A 1 32.71 23.20 -22.63
N ALA A 2 31.42 22.86 -22.75
CA ALA A 2 30.54 22.62 -21.61
C ALA A 2 30.24 21.12 -21.58
N ASN A 3 30.86 20.42 -20.64
CA ASN A 3 30.64 18.99 -20.42
C ASN A 3 29.44 18.87 -19.47
N SER A 4 28.24 18.73 -20.03
CA SER A 4 27.03 18.43 -19.25
C SER A 4 26.88 16.91 -19.21
N SER A 5 27.40 16.30 -18.15
CA SER A 5 27.13 14.92 -17.81
C SER A 5 25.68 14.82 -17.35
N ILE A 6 24.78 14.56 -18.30
CA ILE A 6 23.45 14.04 -17.96
C ILE A 6 23.70 12.61 -17.48
N GLU A 7 23.76 12.45 -16.16
CA GLU A 7 23.64 11.16 -15.51
C GLU A 7 22.35 10.50 -16.02
N LYS A 8 22.52 9.49 -16.87
CA LYS A 8 21.48 8.51 -17.13
C LYS A 8 21.08 7.96 -15.77
N CYS A 9 19.90 8.34 -15.30
CA CYS A 9 19.17 7.56 -14.31
C CYS A 9 18.95 6.19 -14.95
N ASN A 10 19.91 5.29 -14.74
CA ASN A 10 19.71 3.87 -14.94
C ASN A 10 18.58 3.52 -13.98
N SER A 11 17.39 3.34 -14.52
CA SER A 11 16.31 2.59 -13.87
C SER A 11 16.83 1.17 -13.71
N GLY A 12 17.66 1.00 -12.67
CA GLY A 12 18.25 -0.25 -12.27
C GLY A 12 17.11 -1.19 -11.93
N GLU A 13 17.07 -2.28 -12.69
CA GLU A 13 16.70 -3.62 -12.26
C GLU A 13 15.39 -3.70 -11.46
N ALA A 14 14.34 -4.14 -12.15
CA ALA A 14 13.22 -4.80 -11.50
C ALA A 14 13.76 -5.92 -10.59
N PRO A 15 13.62 -5.84 -9.26
CA PRO A 15 13.96 -6.97 -8.42
C PRO A 15 12.78 -7.93 -8.52
N GLY A 16 13.01 -9.03 -9.24
CA GLY A 16 12.19 -10.24 -9.20
C GLY A 16 12.32 -10.95 -7.85
N GLY A 17 11.90 -10.29 -6.78
CA GLY A 17 11.65 -10.89 -5.48
C GLY A 17 10.22 -10.55 -5.08
N ASN A 18 9.44 -11.55 -4.69
CA ASN A 18 8.15 -11.33 -4.04
C ASN A 18 8.41 -10.67 -2.67
N VAL A 19 8.76 -9.38 -2.67
CA VAL A 19 8.81 -8.58 -1.47
C VAL A 19 7.35 -8.34 -1.13
N GLU A 20 6.82 -9.10 -0.18
CA GLU A 20 5.50 -8.83 0.37
C GLU A 20 5.43 -7.35 0.74
N ALA A 21 4.46 -6.65 0.14
CA ALA A 21 4.31 -5.22 0.35
C ALA A 21 4.17 -4.93 1.86
N SER A 22 4.84 -3.91 2.36
CA SER A 22 4.71 -3.53 3.78
C SER A 22 3.28 -3.07 4.09
N CYS A 23 2.91 -3.08 5.37
CA CYS A 23 1.60 -2.58 5.80
C CYS A 23 1.36 -1.13 5.36
N GLU A 24 2.39 -0.28 5.41
CA GLU A 24 2.35 1.11 4.97
C GLU A 24 2.18 1.23 3.46
N GLN A 25 2.84 0.36 2.68
CA GLN A 25 2.69 0.33 1.22
C GLN A 25 1.26 -0.06 0.83
N THR A 26 0.70 -1.09 1.47
CA THR A 26 -0.71 -1.49 1.26
C THR A 26 -1.68 -0.38 1.67
N LEU A 27 -1.44 0.29 2.80
CA LEU A 27 -2.26 1.43 3.22
C LEU A 27 -2.17 2.59 2.21
N GLY A 28 -0.98 2.89 1.69
CA GLY A 28 -0.78 3.87 0.64
C GLY A 28 -1.55 3.53 -0.63
N ALA A 29 -1.54 2.27 -1.05
CA ALA A 29 -2.29 1.80 -2.20
C ALA A 29 -3.82 2.00 -2.02
N ILE A 30 -4.36 1.64 -0.85
CA ILE A 30 -5.78 1.85 -0.53
C ILE A 30 -6.16 3.33 -0.60
N VAL A 31 -5.32 4.21 -0.06
CA VAL A 31 -5.56 5.66 -0.13
C VAL A 31 -5.56 6.14 -1.58
N MET A 32 -4.62 5.68 -2.41
CA MET A 32 -4.56 6.02 -3.83
C MET A 32 -5.81 5.54 -4.58
N GLU A 33 -6.29 4.33 -4.32
CA GLU A 33 -7.51 3.81 -4.93
C GLU A 33 -8.73 4.66 -4.58
N LEU A 34 -8.89 5.04 -3.30
CA LEU A 34 -9.98 5.91 -2.87
C LEU A 34 -9.91 7.28 -3.57
N MET A 35 -8.71 7.86 -3.68
CA MET A 35 -8.51 9.13 -4.39
C MET A 35 -8.84 9.02 -5.88
N GLN A 36 -8.42 7.94 -6.54
CA GLN A 36 -8.69 7.68 -7.96
C GLN A 36 -10.19 7.46 -8.22
N ALA A 37 -10.89 6.82 -7.28
CA ALA A 37 -12.33 6.65 -7.32
C ALA A 37 -13.13 7.92 -6.98
N GLY A 38 -12.46 9.04 -6.64
CA GLY A 38 -13.11 10.27 -6.18
C GLY A 38 -13.81 10.12 -4.83
N GLN A 39 -13.48 9.07 -4.07
CA GLN A 39 -14.06 8.81 -2.75
C GLN A 39 -13.29 9.55 -1.67
N ALA A 40 -14.00 9.95 -0.62
CA ALA A 40 -13.36 10.62 0.52
C ALA A 40 -12.36 9.67 1.22
N VAL A 41 -11.15 10.15 1.48
CA VAL A 41 -10.15 9.40 2.25
C VAL A 41 -10.48 9.52 3.74
N THR A 42 -11.33 8.62 4.23
CA THR A 42 -11.75 8.56 5.63
C THR A 42 -11.36 7.22 6.24
N LEU A 43 -11.21 7.19 7.57
CA LEU A 43 -10.93 5.94 8.28
C LEU A 43 -12.00 4.87 8.01
N ALA A 44 -13.28 5.27 7.86
CA ALA A 44 -14.37 4.35 7.55
C ALA A 44 -14.18 3.71 6.17
N HIS A 45 -13.88 4.50 5.14
CA HIS A 45 -13.66 3.98 3.79
C HIS A 45 -12.40 3.11 3.70
N ILE A 46 -11.32 3.51 4.37
CA ILE A 46 -10.09 2.71 4.46
C ILE A 46 -10.39 1.36 5.14
N THR A 47 -11.10 1.38 6.27
CA THR A 47 -11.45 0.16 7.01
C THR A 47 -12.34 -0.77 6.18
N LEU A 48 -13.32 -0.21 5.47
CA LEU A 48 -14.20 -0.99 4.60
C LEU A 48 -13.43 -1.64 3.46
N ARG A 49 -12.49 -0.93 2.84
CA ARG A 49 -11.65 -1.47 1.76
C ARG A 49 -10.79 -2.64 2.25
N ILE A 50 -10.22 -2.53 3.45
CA ILE A 50 -9.43 -3.61 4.05
C ILE A 50 -10.31 -4.81 4.39
N ALA A 51 -11.53 -4.59 4.89
CA ALA A 51 -12.47 -5.68 5.16
C ALA A 51 -12.81 -6.47 3.88
N VAL A 52 -13.04 -5.78 2.76
CA VAL A 52 -13.23 -6.41 1.45
C VAL A 52 -11.99 -7.21 1.04
N TYR A 53 -10.78 -6.66 1.21
CA TYR A 53 -9.54 -7.38 0.90
C TYR A 53 -9.33 -8.64 1.75
N ILE A 54 -9.71 -8.63 3.02
CA ILE A 54 -9.69 -9.82 3.88
C ILE A 54 -10.69 -10.88 3.38
N GLU A 55 -11.88 -10.45 2.96
CA GLU A 55 -12.92 -11.34 2.44
C GLU A 55 -12.52 -11.99 1.10
N GLU A 56 -11.93 -11.21 0.19
CA GLU A 56 -11.53 -11.63 -1.16
C GLU A 56 -10.20 -12.40 -1.20
N ALA A 57 -9.35 -12.25 -0.18
CA ALA A 57 -8.07 -12.95 -0.11
C ALA A 57 -8.26 -14.47 -0.13
N SER A 58 -7.50 -15.15 -1.00
CA SER A 58 -7.61 -16.60 -1.20
C SER A 58 -6.70 -17.41 -0.28
N ASP A 59 -5.57 -16.83 0.15
CA ASP A 59 -4.63 -17.48 1.06
C ASP A 59 -4.60 -16.80 2.45
N LEU A 60 -4.15 -17.57 3.45
CA LEU A 60 -4.12 -17.14 4.85
C LEU A 60 -3.06 -16.06 5.12
N GLN A 61 -1.99 -16.01 4.32
CA GLN A 61 -0.90 -15.05 4.49
C GLN A 61 -1.36 -13.65 4.10
N GLN A 62 -2.07 -13.51 2.97
CA GLN A 62 -2.72 -12.26 2.57
C GLN A 62 -3.77 -11.81 3.61
N LYS A 63 -4.59 -12.72 4.13
CA LYS A 63 -5.56 -12.40 5.19
C LYS A 63 -4.88 -11.86 6.45
N ALA A 64 -3.79 -12.51 6.88
CA ALA A 64 -3.01 -12.07 8.02
C ALA A 64 -2.41 -10.67 7.77
N HIS A 65 -1.84 -10.45 6.59
CA HIS A 65 -1.28 -9.16 6.19
C HIS A 65 -2.33 -8.03 6.23
N TYR A 66 -3.51 -8.23 5.65
CA TYR A 66 -4.57 -7.23 5.69
C TYR A 66 -5.11 -6.99 7.12
N ALA A 67 -5.14 -8.03 7.97
CA ALA A 67 -5.47 -7.87 9.38
C ALA A 67 -4.42 -7.05 10.15
N ASP A 68 -3.14 -7.19 9.80
CA ASP A 68 -2.04 -6.41 10.35
C ASP A 68 -2.14 -4.93 9.92
N VAL A 69 -2.48 -4.66 8.65
CA VAL A 69 -2.81 -3.31 8.18
C VAL A 69 -3.95 -2.72 8.99
N LEU A 70 -5.04 -3.47 9.22
CA LEU A 70 -6.16 -3.01 10.03
C LEU A 70 -5.73 -2.69 11.48
N ARG A 71 -4.88 -3.53 12.07
CA ARG A 71 -4.34 -3.28 13.42
C ARG A 71 -3.48 -2.02 13.47
N LEU A 72 -2.67 -1.76 12.43
CA LEU A 72 -1.83 -0.56 12.33
C LEU A 72 -2.65 0.74 12.41
N ILE A 73 -3.76 0.82 11.67
CA ILE A 73 -4.62 2.02 11.67
C ILE A 73 -5.44 2.14 12.95
N MET A 74 -5.94 1.03 13.50
CA MET A 74 -6.73 1.07 14.74
C MET A 74 -5.87 1.42 15.97
N SER A 75 -4.64 0.90 16.04
CA SER A 75 -3.72 1.16 17.15
C SER A 75 -3.27 2.62 17.26
N LYS A 76 -3.27 3.37 16.15
CA LYS A 76 -2.98 4.82 16.17
C LYS A 76 -4.12 5.68 16.70
N ARG A 77 -5.36 5.17 16.75
CA ARG A 77 -6.53 5.91 17.25
C ARG A 77 -6.74 5.79 18.76
N ALA A 78 -6.05 4.86 19.43
CA ALA A 78 -6.17 4.61 20.87
C ALA A 78 -5.36 5.59 21.75
N ARG A 79 -4.96 6.76 21.22
CA ARG A 79 -4.28 7.82 21.97
C ARG A 79 -5.04 9.13 21.85
#